data_AF-A0A836BKU7-F1
#
_entry.id   AF-A0A836BKU7-F1
#
_cell.length_a   1.000
_cell.length_b   1.000
_cell.length_c   1.000
_cell.angle_alpha   90.00
_cell.angle_beta   90.00
_cell.angle_gamma   90.00
#
_symmetry.space_group_name_H-M   'P 1'
#
loop_
_entity.id
_entity.type
_entity.pdbx_description
1 polymer ?
#
loop_
_entity_poly.entity_id
_entity_poly.type
_entity_poly.pdbx_seq_one_letter_code
_entity_poly.pdbx_strand_id
1 'polypeptide(L)'
;MFVVRDTGAQHYFGIPLVKAHEIFRNAYKQMSGLGRTVRGPSMSATPGKVQVDGIATINGKKVIVLKFLQGRNPEWVSKPFFAEYDENAIWLDDLKPAFEEKFFFEDELNQKYSGARKLEKS
;
A
#
# COMPACT_ATOMS: atom_id res chain seq x y z
N MET A 1 11.10 4.67 -2.74
CA MET A 1 10.25 5.39 -3.72
C MET A 1 8.89 5.65 -3.09
N PHE A 2 8.45 6.90 -3.06
CA PHE A 2 7.12 7.26 -2.53
C PHE A 2 6.10 7.33 -3.66
N VAL A 3 4.89 6.84 -3.38
CA VAL A 3 3.72 7.00 -4.26
C VAL A 3 3.04 8.34 -3.94
N VAL A 4 2.48 8.98 -4.96
CA VAL A 4 1.80 10.27 -4.84
C VAL A 4 0.61 10.16 -3.91
N ARG A 5 0.52 11.09 -2.96
CA ARG A 5 -0.55 11.14 -1.97
C ARG A 5 -1.90 11.40 -2.65
N ASP A 6 -2.95 10.88 -2.04
CA ASP A 6 -4.33 11.27 -2.33
C ASP A 6 -4.55 12.75 -1.96
N THR A 7 -4.20 13.64 -2.89
CA THR A 7 -4.41 15.09 -2.84
C THR A 7 -4.69 15.60 -4.26
N GLY A 8 -5.10 16.86 -4.39
CA GLY A 8 -5.45 17.48 -5.68
C GLY A 8 -4.32 17.57 -6.74
N ALA A 9 -3.15 16.98 -6.55
CA ALA A 9 -2.13 16.82 -7.59
C ALA A 9 -1.98 15.37 -8.08
N GLN A 10 -2.74 14.44 -7.51
CA GLN A 10 -2.66 13.01 -7.81
C GLN A 10 -2.97 12.70 -9.27
N HIS A 11 -3.86 13.46 -9.91
CA HIS A 11 -4.18 13.26 -11.33
C HIS A 11 -3.06 13.66 -12.29
N TYR A 12 -2.10 14.47 -11.85
CA TYR A 12 -0.95 14.85 -12.67
C TYR A 12 0.24 13.88 -12.55
N PHE A 13 0.42 13.26 -11.38
CA PHE A 13 1.63 12.51 -11.04
C PHE A 13 1.38 11.08 -10.56
N GLY A 14 0.12 10.70 -10.34
CA GLY A 14 -0.27 9.38 -9.91
C GLY A 14 0.01 8.34 -10.98
N ILE A 15 0.60 7.22 -10.57
CA ILE A 15 0.77 6.03 -11.41
C ILE A 15 0.23 4.82 -10.66
N PRO A 16 -0.26 3.79 -11.36
CA PRO A 16 -0.73 2.58 -10.71
C PRO A 16 0.33 1.93 -9.82
N LEU A 17 -0.10 1.36 -8.70
CA LEU A 17 0.77 0.72 -7.71
C LEU A 17 1.60 -0.41 -8.32
N VAL A 18 0.99 -1.17 -9.24
CA VAL A 18 1.68 -2.21 -10.02
C VAL A 18 2.79 -1.60 -10.87
N LYS A 19 2.53 -0.47 -11.54
CA LYS A 19 3.53 0.22 -12.36
C LYS A 19 4.65 0.81 -11.51
N ALA A 20 4.30 1.39 -10.37
CA ALA A 20 5.26 1.88 -9.39
C ALA A 20 6.19 0.75 -8.94
N HIS A 21 5.64 -0.43 -8.61
CA HIS A 21 6.45 -1.58 -8.22
C HIS A 21 7.39 -2.04 -9.33
N GLU A 22 6.89 -2.10 -10.56
CA GLU A 22 7.70 -2.45 -11.73
C GLU A 22 8.90 -1.51 -11.90
N ILE A 23 8.66 -0.19 -11.86
CA ILE A 23 9.70 0.84 -11.97
C ILE A 23 10.73 0.66 -10.85
N PHE A 24 10.26 0.56 -9.60
CA PHE A 24 11.13 0.38 -8.43
C PHE A 24 11.97 -0.88 -8.57
N ARG A 25 11.37 -2.02 -8.92
CA ARG A 25 12.06 -3.31 -9.09
C ARG A 25 13.10 -3.25 -10.21
N ASN A 26 12.77 -2.62 -11.34
CA ASN A 26 13.70 -2.50 -12.47
C ASN A 26 14.92 -1.63 -12.13
N ALA A 27 14.72 -0.56 -11.35
CA ALA A 27 15.83 0.23 -10.81
C ALA A 27 16.64 -0.57 -9.77
N TYR A 28 15.96 -1.24 -8.83
CA TYR A 28 16.58 -2.02 -7.76
C TYR A 28 17.46 -3.16 -8.29
N LYS A 29 17.08 -3.80 -9.41
CA LYS A 29 17.89 -4.82 -10.11
C LYS A 29 19.25 -4.31 -10.59
N GLN A 30 19.35 -3.03 -10.92
CA GLN A 30 20.55 -2.40 -11.49
C GLN A 30 21.42 -1.74 -10.40
N MET A 31 20.97 -1.76 -9.15
CA MET A 31 21.62 -1.09 -8.04
C MET A 31 22.70 -1.96 -7.39
N SER A 32 23.81 -1.33 -6.98
CA SER A 32 24.86 -1.98 -6.21
C SER A 32 24.37 -2.41 -4.83
N GLY A 33 25.12 -3.30 -4.16
CA GLY A 33 24.79 -3.79 -2.82
C GLY A 33 24.62 -2.67 -1.78
N LEU A 34 25.34 -1.56 -1.92
CA LEU A 34 25.29 -0.42 -1.00
C LEU A 34 23.91 0.26 -0.94
N GLY A 35 23.14 0.20 -2.02
CA GLY A 35 21.81 0.82 -2.09
C GLY A 35 20.66 -0.09 -1.65
N ARG A 36 20.92 -1.32 -1.20
CA ARG A 36 19.87 -2.33 -0.92
C ARG A 36 19.04 -2.08 0.34
N THR A 37 19.27 -0.98 1.04
CA THR A 37 18.45 -0.54 2.18
C THR A 37 17.23 0.29 1.73
N VAL A 38 17.17 0.74 0.47
CA VAL A 38 16.03 1.49 -0.07
C VAL A 38 14.77 0.65 -0.09
N ARG A 39 13.65 1.28 0.26
CA ARG A 39 12.32 0.65 0.27
C ARG A 39 11.37 1.34 -0.71
N GLY A 40 10.39 0.61 -1.19
CA GLY A 40 9.32 1.15 -2.02
C GLY A 40 8.74 0.12 -2.98
N PRO A 41 7.70 0.51 -3.74
CA PRO A 41 6.91 1.73 -3.58
C PRO A 41 6.23 1.78 -2.21
N SER A 42 6.19 2.94 -1.57
CA SER A 42 5.46 3.10 -0.31
C SER A 42 4.58 4.34 -0.29
N MET A 43 3.45 4.22 0.38
CA MET A 43 2.44 5.26 0.57
C MET A 43 2.28 5.54 2.06
N SER A 44 2.06 6.82 2.41
CA SER A 44 1.70 7.21 3.78
C SER A 44 0.20 7.44 3.81
N ALA A 45 -0.55 6.49 4.36
CA ALA A 45 -1.99 6.50 4.44
C ALA A 45 -2.47 6.59 5.90
N THR A 46 -3.77 6.77 6.10
CA THR A 46 -4.42 6.84 7.42
C THR A 46 -4.04 5.70 8.38
N PRO A 47 -4.05 4.41 7.97
CA PRO A 47 -3.63 3.31 8.85
C PRO A 47 -2.13 3.24 9.10
N GLY A 48 -1.31 3.93 8.29
CA GLY A 48 0.14 3.94 8.42
C GLY A 48 0.88 4.03 7.09
N LYS A 49 2.19 3.78 7.14
CA LYS A 49 3.04 3.68 5.95
C LYS A 49 2.99 2.26 5.41
N VAL A 50 2.42 2.10 4.22
CA VAL A 50 2.28 0.81 3.55
C VAL A 50 3.27 0.74 2.40
N GLN A 51 3.93 -0.41 2.25
CA GLN A 51 4.78 -0.72 1.11
C GLN A 51 4.09 -1.76 0.22
N VAL A 52 4.17 -1.57 -1.09
CA VAL A 52 3.96 -2.65 -2.07
C VAL A 52 5.24 -3.48 -2.12
N ASP A 53 5.19 -4.69 -1.58
CA ASP A 53 6.32 -5.60 -1.53
C ASP A 53 6.51 -6.30 -2.88
N GLY A 54 5.41 -6.65 -3.53
CA GLY A 54 5.41 -7.03 -4.94
C GLY A 54 4.12 -7.61 -5.45
N ILE A 55 4.24 -8.32 -6.57
CA ILE A 55 3.13 -8.96 -7.26
C ILE A 55 3.37 -10.47 -7.23
N ALA A 56 2.38 -11.23 -6.80
CA ALA A 56 2.45 -12.68 -6.71
C ALA A 56 1.26 -13.33 -7.41
N THR A 57 1.39 -14.60 -7.74
CA THR A 57 0.28 -15.45 -8.19
C THR A 57 0.08 -16.55 -7.16
N ILE A 58 -1.09 -16.57 -6.52
CA ILE A 58 -1.45 -17.55 -5.48
C ILE A 58 -2.71 -18.26 -5.97
N ASN A 59 -2.66 -19.59 -6.10
CA ASN A 59 -3.77 -20.41 -6.61
C ASN A 59 -4.33 -19.88 -7.95
N GLY A 60 -3.45 -19.43 -8.86
CA GLY A 60 -3.84 -18.86 -10.15
C GLY A 60 -4.37 -17.42 -10.10
N LYS A 61 -4.61 -16.83 -8.92
CA LYS A 61 -5.02 -15.43 -8.76
C LYS A 61 -3.80 -14.53 -8.61
N LYS A 62 -3.69 -13.52 -9.47
CA LYS A 62 -2.69 -12.46 -9.35
C LYS A 62 -3.08 -11.52 -8.21
N VAL A 63 -2.13 -11.17 -7.34
CA VAL A 63 -2.36 -10.33 -6.16
C VAL A 63 -1.24 -9.32 -5.97
N ILE A 64 -1.56 -8.22 -5.31
CA ILE A 64 -0.60 -7.25 -4.80
C ILE A 64 -0.27 -7.65 -3.36
N VAL A 65 1.01 -7.84 -3.07
CA VAL A 65 1.53 -8.16 -1.74
C VAL A 65 1.94 -6.85 -1.06
N LEU A 66 1.39 -6.60 0.12
CA LEU A 66 1.64 -5.38 0.88
C LEU A 66 2.09 -5.70 2.31
N LYS A 67 2.77 -4.73 2.92
CA LYS A 67 3.09 -4.75 4.36
C LYS A 67 3.17 -3.35 4.93
N PHE A 68 2.90 -3.21 6.22
CA PHE A 68 3.16 -1.96 6.92
C PHE A 68 4.65 -1.80 7.22
N LEU A 69 5.22 -0.66 6.83
CA LEU A 69 6.51 -0.18 7.32
C LEU A 69 6.38 0.50 8.69
N GLN A 70 5.21 1.08 8.95
CA GLN A 70 4.83 1.74 10.18
C GLN A 70 3.30 1.71 10.25
N GLY A 71 2.71 1.18 11.33
CA GLY A 71 1.26 1.15 11.53
C GLY A 71 0.81 2.07 12.67
N ARG A 72 -0.48 2.41 12.73
CA ARG A 72 -1.10 3.01 13.93
C ARG A 72 -1.06 2.05 15.12
N ASN A 73 -1.15 0.75 14.84
CA ASN A 73 -0.79 -0.32 15.78
C ASN A 73 0.57 -0.91 15.38
N PRO A 74 1.57 -0.96 16.28
CA PRO A 74 2.85 -1.62 16.03
C PRO A 74 2.74 -3.09 15.59
N GLU A 75 1.70 -3.82 16.04
CA GLU A 75 1.47 -5.24 15.69
C GLU A 75 1.14 -5.46 14.21
N TRP A 76 0.82 -4.40 13.46
CA TRP A 76 0.57 -4.50 12.02
C TRP A 76 1.87 -4.50 11.20
N VAL A 77 2.99 -4.06 11.78
CA VAL A 77 4.25 -3.85 11.06
C VAL A 77 4.79 -5.18 10.52
N SER A 78 5.22 -5.17 9.26
CA SER A 78 5.77 -6.34 8.55
C SER A 78 4.82 -7.54 8.41
N LYS A 79 3.57 -7.46 8.87
CA LYS A 79 2.54 -8.48 8.61
C LYS A 79 2.11 -8.40 7.13
N PRO A 80 2.33 -9.44 6.32
CA PRO A 80 1.91 -9.43 4.93
C PRO A 80 0.38 -9.45 4.82
N PHE A 81 -0.14 -8.72 3.85
CA PHE A 81 -1.54 -8.80 3.44
C PHE A 81 -1.65 -8.68 1.92
N PHE A 82 -2.77 -9.14 1.37
CA PHE A 82 -2.94 -9.31 -0.06
C PHE A 82 -4.13 -8.52 -0.55
N ALA A 83 -3.91 -7.70 -1.56
CA ALA A 83 -4.97 -7.07 -2.32
C ALA A 83 -5.16 -7.76 -3.67
N GLU A 84 -6.37 -7.70 -4.20
CA GLU A 84 -6.65 -8.09 -5.58
C GLU A 84 -5.73 -7.31 -6.52
N TYR A 85 -5.34 -7.96 -7.62
CA TYR A 85 -4.61 -7.26 -8.66
C TYR A 85 -5.53 -6.27 -9.36
N ASP A 86 -5.16 -5.00 -9.30
CA ASP A 86 -5.80 -3.92 -10.03
C ASP A 86 -4.70 -3.13 -10.77
N GLU A 87 -4.87 -3.01 -12.08
CA GLU A 87 -3.93 -2.29 -12.96
C GLU A 87 -4.08 -0.77 -12.89
N ASN A 88 -5.16 -0.27 -12.30
CA ASN A 88 -5.52 1.14 -12.20
C ASN A 88 -5.45 1.67 -10.76
N ALA A 89 -5.39 0.80 -9.75
CA ALA A 89 -5.27 1.23 -8.35
C ALA A 89 -3.99 2.08 -8.14
N ILE A 90 -4.18 3.30 -7.66
CA ILE A 90 -3.10 4.28 -7.43
C ILE A 90 -2.84 4.48 -5.94
N TRP A 91 -3.81 4.14 -5.08
CA TRP A 91 -3.74 4.35 -3.64
C TRP A 91 -4.30 3.18 -2.82
N LEU A 92 -4.14 3.25 -1.48
CA LEU A 92 -4.57 2.18 -0.57
C LEU A 92 -6.08 1.96 -0.60
N ASP A 93 -6.86 3.03 -0.74
CA ASP A 93 -8.32 3.00 -0.67
C ASP A 93 -8.96 2.42 -1.95
N ASP A 94 -8.20 2.31 -3.04
CA ASP A 94 -8.61 1.63 -4.26
C ASP A 94 -8.52 0.10 -4.13
N LEU A 95 -7.76 -0.39 -3.15
CA LEU A 95 -7.45 -1.81 -3.01
C LEU A 95 -8.57 -2.58 -2.31
N LYS A 96 -8.80 -3.80 -2.80
CA LYS A 96 -9.72 -4.77 -2.19
C LYS A 96 -8.96 -5.98 -1.67
N PRO A 97 -9.34 -6.59 -0.54
CA PRO A 97 -8.65 -7.79 -0.03
C PRO A 97 -8.77 -8.96 -1.01
N ALA A 98 -7.69 -9.73 -1.19
CA ALA A 98 -7.65 -10.79 -2.20
C ALA A 98 -8.37 -12.08 -1.78
N PHE A 99 -8.37 -12.38 -0.48
CA PHE A 99 -8.78 -13.68 0.08
C PHE A 99 -9.69 -13.56 1.30
N GLU A 100 -10.00 -12.34 1.72
CA GLU A 100 -10.80 -12.05 2.91
C GLU A 100 -11.86 -11.00 2.58
N GLU A 101 -12.81 -10.76 3.47
CA GLU A 101 -13.86 -9.74 3.26
C GLU A 101 -13.35 -8.31 3.53
N LYS A 102 -12.33 -8.15 4.38
CA LYS A 102 -11.73 -6.88 4.79
C LYS A 102 -10.26 -7.04 5.09
N PHE A 103 -9.49 -5.96 5.07
CA PHE A 103 -8.11 -6.01 5.55
C PHE A 103 -8.07 -6.14 7.07
N PHE A 104 -7.06 -6.86 7.57
CA PHE A 104 -6.91 -7.19 8.99
C PHE A 104 -6.84 -5.97 9.94
N PHE A 105 -6.54 -4.78 9.42
CA PHE A 105 -6.38 -3.55 10.20
C PHE A 105 -7.66 -2.70 10.26
N GLU A 106 -8.68 -2.99 9.45
CA GLU A 106 -9.83 -2.10 9.27
C GLU A 106 -10.70 -1.96 10.52
N ASP A 107 -11.02 -3.06 11.19
CA ASP A 107 -11.86 -3.04 12.39
C ASP A 107 -11.24 -2.21 13.50
N GLU A 108 -9.97 -2.49 13.79
CA GLU A 108 -9.23 -1.81 14.85
C GLU A 108 -9.02 -0.32 14.50
N LEU A 109 -8.76 0.00 13.23
CA LEU A 109 -8.68 1.37 12.75
C LEU A 109 -10.03 2.10 12.96
N ASN A 110 -11.14 1.48 12.57
CA ASN A 110 -12.46 2.08 12.71
C ASN A 110 -12.84 2.25 14.19
N GLN A 111 -12.54 1.28 15.06
CA GLN A 111 -12.83 1.36 16.49
C GLN A 111 -12.09 2.52 17.16
N LYS A 112 -10.78 2.67 16.89
CA LYS A 112 -9.94 3.69 17.52
C LYS A 112 -10.11 5.10 16.95
N TYR A 113 -10.55 5.23 15.70
CA TYR A 113 -10.58 6.51 14.98
C TYR A 113 -11.96 6.93 14.43
N SER A 114 -13.04 6.24 14.83
CA SER A 114 -14.43 6.57 14.48
C SER A 114 -14.85 8.01 14.83
N GLY A 115 -14.22 8.64 15.82
CA GLY A 115 -14.47 10.04 16.21
C GLY A 115 -13.95 11.10 15.23
N ALA A 116 -12.92 10.78 14.43
CA ALA A 116 -12.29 11.75 13.53
C ALA A 116 -13.07 12.00 12.23
N ARG A 117 -13.85 11.00 11.75
CA ARG A 117 -14.63 11.13 10.50
C ARG A 117 -15.83 12.09 10.60
N LYS A 118 -16.25 12.50 11.79
CA LYS A 118 -17.35 13.46 11.97
C LYS A 118 -16.94 14.93 11.79
N LEU A 119 -15.64 15.24 11.89
CA LEU A 119 -15.15 16.63 11.83
C LEU A 119 -14.74 17.09 10.43
N GLU A 120 -14.57 16.19 9.46
CA GLU A 120 -14.22 16.54 8.07
C GLU A 120 -15.46 16.66 7.15
N LYS A 121 -16.67 16.43 7.68
CA LYS A 121 -17.94 16.56 6.94
C LYS A 121 -18.95 17.51 7.62
N SER A 122 -18.50 18.39 8.52
CA SER A 122 -19.31 19.46 9.12
C SER A 122 -18.89 20.83 8.62
#